data_AF-A0A7S2MWX5-F1
#
_entry.id   AF-A0A7S2MWX5-F1
#
_cell.length_a   1.000
_cell.length_b   1.000
_cell.length_c   1.000
_cell.angle_alpha   90.00
_cell.angle_beta   90.00
_cell.angle_gamma   90.00
#
_symmetry.space_group_name_H-M   'P 1'
#
loop_
_entity.id
_entity.type
_entity.pdbx_description
1 polymer ?
#
loop_
_entity_poly.entity_id
_entity_poly.type
_entity_poly.pdbx_seq_one_letter_code
_entity_poly.pdbx_strand_id
1 'polypeptide(L)'
;HSRGHRALMQAAAAWPENAELASELAKQKAYAAAVPAADDIELESDMEGLCLDPNCEALASFDVPLQARDAALAQAQFGDARLIVQTRQAVLSADECADAVRLTEEYAAAHGGWSSSRHVSYSTVDLPLHTLDALLPWFNEAMRERLLPLVSSAPGFRRLLSRHGGASALRVHDAFVVKYDVTGDAGQ
;
A
#
# COMPACT_ATOMS: atom_id res chain seq x y z
N HIS A 1 -17.39 -4.60 6.01
CA HIS A 1 -17.36 -3.42 5.10
C HIS A 1 -17.34 -2.10 5.89
N SER A 2 -16.40 -1.19 5.57
CA SER A 2 -16.26 0.11 6.26
C SER A 2 -17.48 1.03 6.03
N ARG A 3 -17.73 1.98 6.94
CA ARG A 3 -18.83 2.97 6.79
C ARG A 3 -18.64 3.85 5.55
N GLY A 4 -17.40 4.25 5.26
CA GLY A 4 -17.07 5.08 4.10
C GLY A 4 -17.39 4.43 2.75
N HIS A 5 -17.05 3.14 2.59
CA HIS A 5 -17.37 2.40 1.37
C HIS A 5 -18.89 2.33 1.12
N ARG A 6 -19.68 2.06 2.16
CA ARG A 6 -21.16 2.05 2.04
C ARG A 6 -21.71 3.43 1.69
N ALA A 7 -21.19 4.49 2.29
CA ALA A 7 -21.59 5.85 1.98
C ALA A 7 -21.29 6.22 0.53
N LEU A 8 -20.11 5.84 0.01
CA LEU A 8 -19.76 6.04 -1.40
C LEU A 8 -20.71 5.29 -2.34
N MET A 9 -20.99 4.01 -2.06
CA MET A 9 -21.91 3.20 -2.87
C MET A 9 -23.32 3.80 -2.89
N GLN A 10 -23.81 4.30 -1.75
CA GLN A 10 -25.11 4.96 -1.65
C GLN A 10 -25.13 6.29 -2.41
N ALA A 11 -24.08 7.10 -2.28
CA ALA A 11 -23.96 8.38 -2.99
C ALA A 11 -23.87 8.17 -4.51
N ALA A 12 -23.06 7.22 -4.98
CA ALA A 12 -22.94 6.90 -6.40
C ALA A 12 -24.25 6.35 -6.99
N ALA A 13 -25.03 5.60 -6.21
CA ALA A 13 -26.36 5.14 -6.63
C ALA A 13 -27.39 6.29 -6.67
N ALA A 14 -27.27 7.28 -5.78
CA ALA A 14 -28.15 8.44 -5.73
C ALA A 14 -27.85 9.49 -6.82
N TRP A 15 -26.59 9.60 -7.25
CA TRP A 15 -26.10 10.58 -8.24
C TRP A 15 -25.21 9.92 -9.31
N PRO A 16 -25.78 9.08 -10.20
CA PRO A 16 -25.01 8.35 -11.21
C PRO A 16 -24.32 9.25 -12.24
N GLU A 17 -24.82 10.48 -12.44
CA GLU A 17 -24.25 11.49 -13.34
C GLU A 17 -23.01 12.21 -12.77
N ASN A 18 -22.68 12.02 -11.50
CA ASN A 18 -21.54 12.67 -10.87
C ASN A 18 -20.23 11.95 -11.26
N ALA A 19 -19.43 12.60 -12.12
CA ALA A 19 -18.17 12.06 -12.64
C ALA A 19 -17.12 11.77 -11.55
N GLU A 20 -17.10 12.54 -10.46
CA GLU A 20 -16.16 12.35 -9.35
C GLU A 20 -16.52 11.09 -8.56
N LEU A 21 -17.80 10.89 -8.23
CA LEU A 21 -18.29 9.67 -7.57
C LEU A 21 -18.07 8.44 -8.45
N ALA A 22 -18.28 8.56 -9.76
CA ALA A 22 -18.01 7.48 -10.71
C ALA A 22 -16.51 7.13 -10.75
N SER A 23 -15.63 8.13 -10.76
CA SER A 23 -14.17 7.96 -10.71
C SER A 23 -13.72 7.29 -9.42
N GLU A 24 -14.19 7.75 -8.27
CA GLU A 24 -13.87 7.13 -6.97
C GLU A 24 -14.38 5.70 -6.86
N LEU A 25 -15.56 5.39 -7.42
CA LEU A 25 -16.07 4.03 -7.45
C LEU A 25 -15.23 3.13 -8.37
N ALA A 26 -14.78 3.63 -9.52
CA ALA A 26 -13.89 2.91 -10.41
C ALA A 26 -12.55 2.60 -9.72
N LYS A 27 -11.97 3.57 -9.01
CA LYS A 27 -10.76 3.37 -8.19
C LYS A 27 -10.93 2.27 -7.14
N GLN A 28 -12.03 2.31 -6.38
CA GLN A 28 -12.28 1.29 -5.36
C GLN A 28 -12.47 -0.10 -5.96
N LYS A 29 -13.10 -0.21 -7.14
CA LYS A 29 -13.21 -1.48 -7.87
C LYS A 29 -11.85 -1.98 -8.35
N ALA A 30 -11.03 -1.10 -8.92
CA ALA A 30 -9.69 -1.45 -9.41
C ALA A 30 -8.80 -2.02 -8.31
N TYR A 31 -8.85 -1.44 -7.11
CA TYR A 31 -8.03 -1.89 -5.97
C TYR A 31 -8.72 -2.93 -5.07
N ALA A 32 -9.97 -3.33 -5.36
CA ALA A 32 -10.65 -4.33 -4.54
C ALA A 32 -9.90 -5.68 -4.54
N ALA A 33 -9.21 -6.01 -5.63
CA ALA A 33 -8.38 -7.21 -5.73
C ALA A 33 -7.08 -7.16 -4.90
N ALA A 34 -6.65 -5.96 -4.47
CA ALA A 34 -5.45 -5.79 -3.65
C ALA A 34 -5.64 -6.26 -2.20
N VAL A 35 -6.88 -6.31 -1.71
CA VAL A 35 -7.21 -6.66 -0.33
C VAL A 35 -8.18 -7.83 -0.34
N PRO A 36 -7.80 -9.01 0.20
CA PRO A 36 -8.71 -10.15 0.28
C PRO A 36 -9.97 -9.79 1.08
N ALA A 37 -11.11 -10.44 0.77
CA ALA A 37 -12.29 -10.27 1.58
C ALA A 37 -12.01 -10.72 3.02
N ALA A 38 -12.78 -10.22 3.99
CA ALA A 38 -12.58 -10.60 5.39
C ALA A 38 -12.67 -12.12 5.62
N ASP A 39 -13.40 -12.81 4.75
CA ASP A 39 -13.63 -14.26 4.78
C ASP A 39 -12.54 -15.04 4.02
N ASP A 40 -11.74 -14.38 3.17
CA ASP A 40 -10.62 -14.97 2.42
C ASP A 40 -9.29 -14.85 3.17
N ILE A 41 -9.27 -14.13 4.31
CA ILE A 41 -8.15 -14.17 5.25
C ILE A 41 -8.36 -15.41 6.11
N GLU A 42 -8.25 -16.57 5.47
CA GLU A 42 -7.79 -17.73 6.20
C GLU A 42 -6.37 -17.38 6.62
N LEU A 43 -6.19 -17.07 7.91
CA LEU A 43 -4.91 -17.31 8.54
C LEU A 43 -4.75 -18.84 8.50
N GLU A 44 -4.46 -19.39 7.32
CA GLU A 44 -4.08 -20.78 7.19
C GLU A 44 -2.92 -20.95 8.15
N SER A 45 -3.11 -21.85 9.11
CA SER A 45 -2.11 -22.31 10.06
C SER A 45 -0.89 -22.96 9.37
N ASP A 46 -0.88 -22.96 8.05
CA ASP A 46 0.00 -23.74 7.19
C ASP A 46 0.95 -22.80 6.41
N MET A 47 1.29 -21.65 6.99
CA MET A 47 2.53 -20.93 6.67
C MET A 47 3.76 -21.71 7.17
N GLU A 48 3.90 -22.97 6.76
CA GLU A 48 5.15 -23.73 6.82
C GLU A 48 6.20 -23.03 5.94
N GLY A 49 6.90 -22.06 6.52
CA GLY A 49 7.98 -21.32 5.86
C GLY A 49 8.19 -19.89 6.38
N LEU A 50 7.21 -19.31 7.09
CA LEU A 50 7.34 -17.99 7.69
C LEU A 50 7.07 -18.11 9.18
N CYS A 51 8.15 -18.06 9.94
CA CYS A 51 8.09 -18.43 11.34
C CYS A 51 7.41 -17.37 12.20
N LEU A 52 6.28 -17.75 12.81
CA LEU A 52 5.47 -16.90 13.70
C LEU A 52 5.77 -17.14 15.19
N ASP A 53 6.77 -17.98 15.50
CA ASP A 53 7.27 -18.22 16.86
C ASP A 53 8.26 -17.10 17.26
N PRO A 54 8.07 -16.41 18.42
CA PRO A 54 9.02 -15.43 18.94
C PRO A 54 10.43 -15.98 19.25
N ASN A 55 10.62 -17.31 19.25
CA ASN A 55 11.91 -17.99 19.41
C ASN A 55 12.45 -18.61 18.12
N CYS A 56 11.87 -18.31 16.96
CA CYS A 56 12.30 -18.95 15.72
C CYS A 56 13.62 -18.39 15.16
N GLU A 57 14.58 -19.29 14.98
CA GLU A 57 15.94 -19.03 14.45
C GLU A 57 15.99 -18.65 12.96
N ALA A 58 14.87 -18.42 12.25
CA ALA A 58 14.87 -17.94 10.86
C ALA A 58 15.22 -16.44 10.71
N LEU A 59 15.56 -15.76 11.81
CA LEU A 59 16.19 -14.44 11.83
C LEU A 59 17.49 -14.48 12.63
N ALA A 60 18.51 -15.18 12.13
CA ALA A 60 19.90 -15.04 12.58
C ALA A 60 20.79 -14.97 11.33
N SER A 61 21.71 -14.03 11.12
CA SER A 61 22.46 -13.10 11.98
C SER A 61 22.47 -11.70 11.35
N PHE A 62 22.47 -10.59 12.10
CA PHE A 62 23.69 -9.99 12.65
C PHE A 62 23.50 -9.46 14.08
N ASP A 63 24.58 -9.57 14.86
CA ASP A 63 24.71 -9.24 16.29
C ASP A 63 24.08 -7.91 16.69
N VAL A 64 22.91 -8.02 17.33
CA VAL A 64 22.48 -7.04 18.33
C VAL A 64 22.25 -7.84 19.60
N PRO A 65 23.01 -7.59 20.69
CA PRO A 65 22.79 -8.27 21.95
C PRO A 65 21.32 -8.13 22.32
N LEU A 66 20.67 -9.24 22.69
CA LEU A 66 19.24 -9.26 23.02
C LEU A 66 18.88 -8.19 24.07
N GLN A 67 19.81 -7.87 24.98
CA GLN A 67 19.65 -6.78 25.94
C GLN A 67 19.60 -5.37 25.31
N ALA A 68 20.28 -5.13 24.18
CA ALA A 68 20.24 -3.86 23.46
C ALA A 68 18.94 -3.68 22.63
N ARG A 69 18.39 -4.77 22.09
CA ARG A 69 17.06 -4.78 21.45
C ARG A 69 15.96 -4.47 22.46
N ASP A 70 15.99 -5.13 23.60
CA ASP A 70 14.96 -4.98 24.62
C ASP A 70 15.07 -3.63 25.35
N ALA A 71 16.30 -3.10 25.53
CA ALA A 71 16.52 -1.73 25.99
C ALA A 71 16.04 -0.67 24.98
N ALA A 72 16.26 -0.89 23.67
CA ALA A 72 15.77 0.02 22.62
C ALA A 72 14.23 0.02 22.51
N LEU A 73 13.59 -1.14 22.70
CA LEU A 73 12.13 -1.27 22.75
C LEU A 73 11.52 -0.73 24.05
N ALA A 74 12.23 -0.83 25.19
CA ALA A 74 11.79 -0.28 26.47
C ALA A 74 11.98 1.25 26.56
N GLN A 75 12.95 1.81 25.83
CA GLN A 75 13.15 3.26 25.69
C GLN A 75 12.35 3.87 24.54
N ALA A 76 11.74 3.06 23.68
CA ALA A 76 10.78 3.53 22.69
C ALA A 76 9.55 4.09 23.42
N GLN A 77 9.57 5.39 23.68
CA GLN A 77 8.39 6.10 24.13
C GLN A 77 7.39 6.07 22.97
N PHE A 78 6.37 5.23 23.09
CA PHE A 78 5.15 5.34 22.29
C PHE A 78 4.34 6.55 22.78
N GLY A 79 4.94 7.74 22.67
CA GLY A 79 4.21 9.00 22.68
C GLY A 79 3.62 9.24 21.30
N ASP A 80 2.50 9.96 21.24
CA ASP A 80 1.91 10.59 20.05
C ASP A 80 2.48 10.16 18.69
N ALA A 81 1.93 9.03 18.22
CA ALA A 81 2.05 8.34 16.95
C ALA A 81 2.90 8.97 15.83
N ARG A 82 4.16 8.55 15.74
CA ARG A 82 4.89 8.44 14.46
C ARG A 82 5.39 7.02 14.29
N LEU A 83 4.51 6.14 13.84
CA LEU A 83 4.88 4.77 13.48
C LEU A 83 5.54 4.79 12.10
N ILE A 84 6.88 4.80 12.07
CA ILE A 84 7.65 4.57 10.86
C ILE A 84 8.18 3.14 10.92
N VAL A 85 7.89 2.36 9.89
CA VAL A 85 8.41 0.99 9.73
C VAL A 85 9.26 0.96 8.48
N GLN A 86 10.52 0.53 8.63
CA GLN A 86 11.43 0.32 7.52
C GLN A 86 11.82 -1.16 7.49
N THR A 87 11.75 -1.80 6.32
CA THR A 87 12.23 -3.16 6.14
C THR A 87 13.73 -3.15 5.89
N ARG A 88 14.42 -4.21 6.34
CA ARG A 88 15.83 -4.46 6.00
C ARG A 88 16.00 -5.27 4.71
N GLN A 89 14.90 -5.81 4.19
CA GLN A 89 14.84 -6.57 2.95
C GLN A 89 14.03 -5.78 1.92
N ALA A 90 14.43 -5.92 0.66
CA ALA A 90 13.68 -5.36 -0.45
C ALA A 90 12.28 -6.01 -0.50
N VAL A 91 11.24 -5.19 -0.56
CA VAL A 91 9.85 -5.68 -0.68
C VAL A 91 9.51 -6.02 -2.14
N LEU A 92 10.15 -5.30 -3.06
CA LEU A 92 10.08 -5.48 -4.51
C LEU A 92 11.49 -5.74 -5.03
N SER A 93 11.62 -6.63 -6.00
CA SER A 93 12.89 -6.87 -6.69
C SER A 93 13.26 -5.70 -7.62
N ALA A 94 14.54 -5.65 -8.02
CA ALA A 94 15.01 -4.63 -8.97
C ALA A 94 14.31 -4.75 -10.33
N ASP A 95 14.04 -5.98 -10.79
CA ASP A 95 13.40 -6.25 -12.07
C ASP A 95 11.93 -5.80 -12.05
N GLU A 96 11.19 -6.09 -10.97
CA GLU A 96 9.82 -5.59 -10.81
C GLU A 96 9.75 -4.07 -10.81
N CYS A 97 10.70 -3.41 -10.14
CA CYS A 97 10.80 -1.95 -10.16
C CYS A 97 11.10 -1.43 -11.58
N ALA A 98 12.00 -2.10 -12.32
CA ALA A 98 12.33 -1.72 -13.69
C ALA A 98 11.12 -1.88 -14.63
N ASP A 99 10.37 -2.97 -14.49
CA ASP A 99 9.14 -3.20 -15.27
C ASP A 99 8.05 -2.18 -14.92
N ALA A 100 7.86 -1.84 -13.64
CA ALA A 100 6.92 -0.82 -13.23
C ALA A 100 7.24 0.54 -13.84
N VAL A 101 8.53 0.92 -13.86
CA VAL A 101 8.98 2.16 -14.53
C VAL A 101 8.72 2.09 -16.03
N ARG A 102 9.14 1.00 -16.69
CA ARG A 102 9.00 0.84 -18.15
C ARG A 102 7.53 0.92 -18.58
N LEU A 103 6.63 0.17 -17.93
CA LEU A 103 5.20 0.17 -18.24
C LEU A 103 4.55 1.54 -18.01
N THR A 104 4.99 2.26 -16.97
CA THR A 104 4.47 3.60 -16.68
C THR A 104 4.92 4.61 -17.74
N GLU A 105 6.19 4.57 -18.18
CA GLU A 105 6.70 5.45 -19.23
C GLU A 105 6.07 5.14 -20.60
N GLU A 106 5.87 3.85 -20.93
CA GLU A 106 5.14 3.42 -22.14
C GLU A 106 3.70 3.97 -22.13
N TYR A 107 3.01 3.86 -20.99
CA TYR A 107 1.68 4.43 -20.84
C TYR A 107 1.69 5.96 -20.99
N ALA A 108 2.61 6.65 -20.32
CA ALA A 108 2.75 8.10 -20.42
C ALA A 108 2.94 8.54 -21.88
N ALA A 109 3.84 7.89 -22.62
CA ALA A 109 4.11 8.20 -24.02
C ALA A 109 2.86 8.02 -24.91
N ALA A 110 2.01 7.02 -24.62
CA ALA A 110 0.80 6.74 -25.38
C ALA A 110 -0.40 7.63 -25.00
N HIS A 111 -0.44 8.20 -23.79
CA HIS A 111 -1.61 8.87 -23.22
C HIS A 111 -1.41 10.37 -22.92
N GLY A 112 -0.51 11.02 -23.66
CA GLY A 112 -0.31 12.47 -23.58
C GLY A 112 0.66 12.94 -22.49
N GLY A 113 1.45 12.03 -21.93
CA GLY A 113 2.53 12.32 -20.99
C GLY A 113 2.19 12.04 -19.54
N TRP A 114 3.08 12.49 -18.66
CA TRP A 114 2.86 12.51 -17.22
C TRP A 114 1.92 13.65 -16.83
N SER A 115 1.09 13.47 -15.79
CA SER A 115 0.14 14.49 -15.35
C SER A 115 0.66 15.27 -14.14
N SER A 116 0.50 16.59 -14.16
CA SER A 116 0.70 17.48 -13.00
C SER A 116 -0.62 17.89 -12.34
N SER A 117 -1.77 17.45 -12.87
CA SER A 117 -3.08 18.01 -12.54
C SER A 117 -3.71 17.42 -11.27
N ARG A 118 -2.93 16.83 -10.36
CA ARG A 118 -3.45 16.27 -9.11
C ARG A 118 -3.14 17.13 -7.89
N HIS A 119 -4.20 17.39 -7.11
CA HIS A 119 -4.27 18.14 -5.85
C HIS A 119 -3.77 19.59 -5.87
N VAL A 120 -4.70 20.51 -5.58
CA VAL A 120 -4.50 21.98 -5.48
C VAL A 120 -3.39 22.37 -4.48
N SER A 121 -3.04 21.49 -3.54
CA SER A 121 -2.13 21.80 -2.45
C SER A 121 -0.65 21.47 -2.74
N TYR A 122 -0.35 20.48 -3.60
CA TYR A 122 1.02 20.06 -3.93
C TYR A 122 1.05 19.40 -5.31
N SER A 123 1.61 20.08 -6.31
CA SER A 123 1.73 19.55 -7.68
C SER A 123 2.81 18.48 -7.75
N THR A 124 2.43 17.21 -7.77
CA THR A 124 3.29 16.09 -8.17
C THR A 124 3.10 15.77 -9.64
N VAL A 125 4.17 15.32 -10.31
CA VAL A 125 4.10 14.78 -11.67
C VAL A 125 3.91 13.27 -11.54
N ASP A 126 2.69 12.79 -11.74
CA ASP A 126 2.30 11.42 -11.42
C ASP A 126 1.30 10.81 -12.40
N LEU A 127 1.16 9.49 -12.31
CA LEU A 127 0.16 8.71 -13.01
C LEU A 127 -0.60 7.78 -12.04
N PRO A 128 -1.94 7.71 -12.12
CA PRO A 128 -2.72 6.88 -11.21
C PRO A 128 -2.53 5.41 -11.56
N LEU A 129 -2.25 4.58 -10.56
CA LEU A 129 -1.99 3.17 -10.82
C LEU A 129 -3.24 2.47 -11.39
N HIS A 130 -4.44 2.83 -10.93
CA HIS A 130 -5.70 2.30 -11.47
C HIS A 130 -5.97 2.62 -12.95
N THR A 131 -5.23 3.55 -13.58
CA THR A 131 -5.33 3.78 -15.04
C THR A 131 -4.24 3.04 -15.82
N LEU A 132 -3.26 2.46 -15.14
CA LEU A 132 -2.16 1.70 -15.76
C LEU A 132 -2.57 0.22 -15.87
N ASP A 133 -3.35 -0.12 -16.90
CA ASP A 133 -3.94 -1.47 -17.07
C ASP A 133 -2.90 -2.60 -16.99
N ALA A 134 -1.70 -2.39 -17.51
CA ALA A 134 -0.61 -3.37 -17.47
C ALA A 134 0.04 -3.53 -16.09
N LEU A 135 -0.01 -2.50 -15.24
CA LEU A 135 0.65 -2.47 -13.93
C LEU A 135 -0.29 -2.81 -12.77
N LEU A 136 -1.59 -2.54 -12.93
CA LEU A 136 -2.59 -2.76 -11.90
C LEU A 136 -2.66 -4.22 -11.37
N PRO A 137 -2.63 -5.27 -12.22
CA PRO A 137 -2.63 -6.65 -11.73
C PRO A 137 -1.43 -6.96 -10.83
N TRP A 138 -0.23 -6.56 -11.25
CA TRP A 138 1.00 -6.72 -10.47
C TRP A 138 0.93 -6.01 -9.12
N PHE A 139 0.39 -4.78 -9.09
CA PHE A 139 0.26 -4.03 -7.84
C PHE A 139 -0.71 -4.72 -6.88
N ASN A 140 -1.86 -5.19 -7.39
CA ASN A 140 -2.85 -5.89 -6.58
C ASN A 140 -2.27 -7.18 -5.98
N GLU A 141 -1.49 -7.93 -6.75
CA GLU A 141 -0.75 -9.12 -6.30
C GLU A 141 0.30 -8.77 -5.23
N ALA A 142 1.16 -7.77 -5.49
CA ALA A 142 2.16 -7.29 -4.54
C ALA A 142 1.53 -6.83 -3.21
N MET A 143 0.38 -6.15 -3.28
CA MET A 143 -0.37 -5.74 -2.10
C MET A 143 -0.87 -6.94 -1.30
N ARG A 144 -1.54 -7.88 -1.96
CA ARG A 144 -2.15 -9.05 -1.33
C ARG A 144 -1.11 -9.96 -0.70
N GLU A 145 -0.01 -10.23 -1.40
CA GLU A 145 0.92 -11.31 -1.04
C GLU A 145 2.11 -10.82 -0.22
N ARG A 146 2.49 -9.53 -0.32
CA ARG A 146 3.71 -9.02 0.32
C ARG A 146 3.44 -7.82 1.22
N LEU A 147 2.82 -6.77 0.72
CA LEU A 147 2.72 -5.50 1.46
C LEU A 147 1.70 -5.57 2.60
N LEU A 148 0.50 -6.13 2.38
CA LEU A 148 -0.51 -6.24 3.44
C LEU A 148 -0.08 -7.16 4.59
N PRO A 149 0.47 -8.36 4.35
CA PRO A 149 1.00 -9.20 5.42
C PRO A 149 2.11 -8.49 6.21
N LEU A 150 3.02 -7.80 5.52
CA LEU A 150 4.10 -7.03 6.13
C LEU A 150 3.59 -5.90 7.02
N VAL A 151 2.65 -5.08 6.52
CA VAL A 151 2.05 -4.00 7.31
C VAL A 151 1.28 -4.55 8.51
N SER A 152 0.53 -5.65 8.32
CA SER A 152 -0.29 -6.24 9.37
C SER A 152 0.51 -6.91 10.48
N SER A 153 1.72 -7.39 10.19
CA SER A 153 2.61 -8.01 11.17
C SER A 153 3.38 -6.99 12.02
N ALA A 154 3.55 -5.76 11.54
CA ALA A 154 4.26 -4.71 12.28
C ALA A 154 3.54 -4.39 13.61
N PRO A 155 4.21 -4.45 14.79
CA PRO A 155 3.54 -4.40 16.09
C PRO A 155 2.63 -3.17 16.30
N GLY A 156 3.07 -2.01 15.84
CA GLY A 156 2.28 -0.77 15.92
C GLY A 156 1.01 -0.82 15.07
N PHE A 157 1.11 -1.35 13.85
CA PHE A 157 -0.03 -1.52 12.95
C PHE A 157 -0.95 -2.63 13.45
N ARG A 158 -0.43 -3.77 13.92
CA ARG A 158 -1.23 -4.86 14.48
C ARG A 158 -2.16 -4.38 15.60
N ARG A 159 -1.64 -3.55 16.52
CA ARG A 159 -2.43 -2.96 17.63
C ARG A 159 -3.50 -1.98 17.13
N LEU A 160 -3.23 -1.24 16.06
CA LEU A 160 -4.21 -0.35 15.44
C LEU A 160 -5.30 -1.18 14.74
N LEU A 161 -4.90 -2.13 13.90
CA LEU A 161 -5.80 -2.97 13.13
C LEU A 161 -6.71 -3.83 14.01
N SER A 162 -6.22 -4.35 15.13
CA SER A 162 -7.05 -5.13 16.06
C SER A 162 -8.25 -4.35 16.61
N ARG A 163 -8.20 -3.01 16.63
CA ARG A 163 -9.31 -2.12 17.03
C ARG A 163 -10.30 -1.84 15.89
N HIS A 164 -9.92 -2.16 14.66
CA HIS A 164 -10.64 -1.76 13.44
C HIS A 164 -11.10 -2.94 12.56
N GLY A 165 -11.01 -4.18 13.05
CA GLY A 165 -11.44 -5.38 12.31
C GLY A 165 -10.29 -6.19 11.68
N GLY A 166 -9.06 -5.98 12.14
CA GLY A 166 -7.88 -6.72 11.70
C GLY A 166 -7.36 -6.28 10.33
N ALA A 167 -6.55 -7.14 9.70
CA ALA A 167 -6.00 -6.90 8.36
C ALA A 167 -7.09 -6.64 7.31
N SER A 168 -8.27 -7.27 7.48
CA SER A 168 -9.46 -7.07 6.65
C SER A 168 -10.00 -5.64 6.63
N ALA A 169 -9.48 -4.75 7.47
CA ALA A 169 -9.86 -3.34 7.54
C ALA A 169 -9.00 -2.43 6.64
N LEU A 170 -7.83 -2.89 6.18
CA LEU A 170 -6.93 -2.12 5.33
C LEU A 170 -7.53 -1.95 3.93
N ARG A 171 -7.40 -0.77 3.34
CA ARG A 171 -7.83 -0.49 1.97
C ARG A 171 -6.78 0.38 1.29
N VAL A 172 -6.54 0.14 0.00
CA VAL A 172 -5.82 1.08 -0.85
C VAL A 172 -6.77 2.24 -1.15
N HIS A 173 -6.44 3.43 -0.66
CA HIS A 173 -7.21 4.63 -0.95
C HIS A 173 -6.75 5.25 -2.27
N ASP A 174 -5.44 5.44 -2.42
CA ASP A 174 -4.83 5.92 -3.64
C ASP A 174 -3.47 5.23 -3.84
N ALA A 175 -3.09 5.07 -5.10
CA ALA A 175 -1.81 4.52 -5.52
C ALA A 175 -1.43 5.17 -6.85
N PHE A 176 -0.19 5.63 -6.95
CA PHE A 176 0.31 6.35 -8.12
C PHE A 176 1.83 6.22 -8.22
N VAL A 177 2.34 6.35 -9.45
CA VAL A 177 3.77 6.43 -9.72
C VAL A 177 4.11 7.90 -9.91
N VAL A 178 5.13 8.39 -9.19
CA VAL A 178 5.61 9.77 -9.28
C VAL A 178 6.93 9.80 -10.03
N LYS A 179 7.10 10.77 -10.92
CA LYS A 179 8.37 11.08 -11.57
C LYS A 179 8.94 12.37 -11.01
N TYR A 180 10.19 12.31 -10.60
CA TYR A 180 10.98 13.49 -10.26
C TYR A 180 12.04 13.68 -11.33
N ASP A 181 12.09 14.87 -11.91
CA ASP A 181 13.15 15.30 -12.81
C ASP A 181 13.85 16.52 -12.22
N VAL A 182 15.18 16.56 -12.33
CA VAL A 182 16.03 17.66 -11.85
C VAL A 182 15.89 18.88 -12.77
N THR A 183 15.36 18.72 -13.99
CA THR A 183 15.11 19.82 -14.93
C THR A 183 13.87 20.65 -14.60
N GLY A 184 13.23 20.46 -13.44
CA GLY A 184 11.92 21.01 -13.10
C GLY A 184 11.70 22.47 -13.51
N ASP A 185 11.04 22.66 -14.65
CA ASP A 185 10.15 23.79 -14.86
C ASP A 185 9.02 23.61 -13.86
N ALA A 186 9.03 24.43 -12.81
CA ALA A 186 7.81 24.70 -12.06
C ALA A 186 6.75 25.09 -13.09
N GLY A 187 5.61 24.39 -13.09
CA GLY A 187 4.53 24.60 -14.05
C GLY A 187 4.27 26.10 -14.30
N GLN A 188 4.37 26.49 -15.57
CA GLN A 188 3.73 27.70 -16.09
C GLN A 188 2.35 27.34 -16.62
#